data_AF-A0A495KR48-F1
#
_entry.id   AF-A0A495KR48-F1
#
_cell.length_a   1.000
_cell.length_b   1.000
_cell.length_c   1.000
_cell.angle_alpha   90.00
_cell.angle_beta   90.00
_cell.angle_gamma   90.00
#
_symmetry.space_group_name_H-M   'P 1'
#
loop_
_entity.id
_entity.type
_entity.pdbx_description
1 polymer ?
#
loop_
_entity_poly.entity_id
_entity_poly.type
_entity_poly.pdbx_seq_one_letter_code
_entity_poly.pdbx_strand_id
1 'polypeptide(L)'
;MTKHENIQMEIVATCRNIGVEAIQEYRGLDWRADVYIPNNGKPIAFEIQLSPQSLAKTLERQTKYIRDGVIGCWLFENPVPKLIEERPDLPVFYVQENEASNLIVNLGDRRKVDLQSFLENFISDNIQFKTLANTKKTQVVNLVFYDMSCWKCGELNHLFFVDTPFYSACNAKIEPDEAIWESNNMEYRPEIIELAQKYVANNKDLNLNLAQIKMRHSKTVNKSYMSFGCCKCDSIFGDFFVMEAKLELIYGPKELVFQGEIELLETIQLPIPHWCFPNNDHFCE
;
A
#
# COMPACT_ATOMS: atom_id res chain seq x y z
N MET A 1 19.90 28.62 11.12
CA MET A 1 20.15 27.28 10.58
C MET A 1 19.09 27.01 9.55
N THR A 2 19.48 26.72 8.32
CA THR A 2 18.55 26.43 7.23
C THR A 2 17.99 25.01 7.36
N LYS A 3 16.86 24.73 6.72
CA LYS A 3 16.30 23.36 6.67
C LYS A 3 17.28 22.34 6.10
N HIS A 4 18.07 22.75 5.09
CA HIS A 4 19.12 21.92 4.50
C HIS A 4 20.20 21.57 5.53
N GLU A 5 20.72 22.57 6.25
CA GLU A 5 21.69 22.36 7.33
C GLU A 5 21.12 21.47 8.45
N ASN A 6 19.84 21.65 8.83
CA ASN A 6 19.19 20.82 9.83
C ASN A 6 19.18 19.34 9.43
N ILE A 7 18.73 19.03 8.20
CA ILE A 7 18.70 17.65 7.68
C ILE A 7 20.13 17.09 7.61
N GLN A 8 21.09 17.87 7.12
CA GLN A 8 22.48 17.43 7.01
C GLN A 8 23.09 17.08 8.38
N MET A 9 22.84 17.91 9.40
CA MET A 9 23.29 17.62 10.75
C MET A 9 22.59 16.40 11.36
N GLU A 10 21.30 16.19 11.07
CA GLU A 10 20.57 15.03 11.55
C GLU A 10 21.11 13.72 10.95
N ILE A 11 21.50 13.72 9.68
CA ILE A 11 22.21 12.59 9.04
C ILE A 11 23.52 12.30 9.78
N VAL A 12 24.36 13.32 10.00
CA VAL A 12 25.66 13.15 10.68
C VAL A 12 25.49 12.71 12.14
N ALA A 13 24.53 13.29 12.86
CA ALA A 13 24.22 12.91 14.23
C ALA A 13 23.73 11.46 14.31
N THR A 14 22.85 11.05 13.39
CA THR A 14 22.39 9.67 13.28
C THR A 14 23.55 8.71 13.03
N CYS A 15 24.42 9.02 12.06
CA CYS A 15 25.61 8.21 11.77
C CYS A 15 26.50 8.06 13.02
N ARG A 16 26.75 9.15 13.75
CA ARG A 16 27.51 9.12 15.00
C ARG A 16 26.86 8.20 16.05
N ASN A 17 25.54 8.25 16.20
CA ASN A 17 24.80 7.44 17.17
C ASN A 17 24.90 5.93 16.87
N ILE A 18 24.92 5.56 15.59
CA ILE A 18 25.05 4.16 15.16
C ILE A 18 26.52 3.74 14.92
N GLY A 19 27.49 4.60 15.24
CA GLY A 19 28.92 4.29 15.14
C GLY A 19 29.49 4.28 13.71
N VAL A 20 28.83 4.96 12.78
CA VAL A 20 29.21 5.04 11.36
C VAL A 20 29.83 6.40 11.05
N GLU A 21 30.87 6.41 10.21
CA GLU A 21 31.50 7.64 9.73
C GLU A 21 30.64 8.34 8.68
N ALA A 22 30.49 9.66 8.81
CA ALA A 22 29.81 10.51 7.84
C ALA A 22 30.65 11.75 7.52
N ILE A 23 30.74 12.08 6.24
CA ILE A 23 31.53 13.20 5.71
C ILE A 23 30.58 14.17 5.01
N GLN A 24 30.48 15.40 5.51
CA GLN A 24 29.68 16.45 4.89
C GLN A 24 30.35 17.00 3.62
N GLU A 25 29.55 17.42 2.65
CA GLU A 25 29.98 18.10 1.43
C GLU A 25 31.07 17.36 0.64
N TYR A 26 30.96 16.03 0.65
CA TYR A 26 31.97 15.16 0.05
C TYR A 26 32.00 15.31 -1.46
N ARG A 27 33.22 15.39 -2.01
CA ARG A 27 33.48 15.43 -3.45
C ARG A 27 34.03 14.10 -3.90
N GLY A 28 33.28 13.41 -4.74
CA GLY A 28 33.76 12.26 -5.50
C GLY A 28 34.56 12.72 -6.73
N LEU A 29 34.65 11.84 -7.74
CA LEU A 29 35.39 12.12 -8.98
C LEU A 29 34.77 13.28 -9.77
N ASP A 30 33.48 13.16 -10.10
CA ASP A 30 32.70 14.13 -10.89
C ASP A 30 31.29 14.39 -10.30
N TRP A 31 31.11 14.04 -9.02
CA TRP A 31 29.89 14.21 -8.25
C TRP A 31 30.20 14.78 -6.85
N ARG A 32 29.17 15.31 -6.19
CA ARG A 32 29.22 15.81 -4.81
C ARG A 32 27.96 15.37 -4.09
N ALA A 33 28.10 14.91 -2.85
CA ALA A 33 27.01 14.58 -1.94
C ALA A 33 26.96 15.58 -0.79
N ASP A 34 25.76 15.84 -0.25
CA ASP A 34 25.61 16.65 0.95
C ASP A 34 26.17 15.91 2.18
N VAL A 35 25.95 14.59 2.26
CA VAL A 35 26.59 13.71 3.25
C VAL A 35 26.98 12.39 2.60
N TYR A 36 28.19 11.93 2.84
CA TYR A 36 28.73 10.66 2.34
C TYR A 36 29.13 9.73 3.47
N ILE A 37 28.78 8.45 3.33
CA ILE A 37 29.09 7.37 4.26
C ILE A 37 29.97 6.35 3.52
N PRO A 38 31.29 6.30 3.79
CA PRO A 38 32.22 5.44 3.04
C PRO A 38 32.14 3.95 3.40
N ASN A 39 31.94 3.62 4.68
CA ASN A 39 32.26 2.29 5.23
C ASN A 39 31.05 1.60 5.88
N ASN A 40 30.01 1.32 5.10
CA ASN A 40 28.78 0.70 5.60
C ASN A 40 28.40 -0.60 4.84
N GLY A 41 29.40 -1.34 4.35
CA GLY A 41 29.19 -2.48 3.43
C GLY A 41 28.78 -2.06 2.01
N LYS A 42 27.95 -1.03 1.88
CA LYS A 42 27.62 -0.30 0.65
C LYS A 42 27.75 1.21 0.93
N PRO A 43 28.62 1.97 0.23
CA PRO A 43 28.73 3.40 0.44
C PRO A 43 27.42 4.12 0.10
N ILE A 44 27.04 5.12 0.90
CA ILE A 44 25.80 5.87 0.71
C ILE A 44 26.14 7.36 0.53
N ALA A 45 25.57 7.98 -0.50
CA ALA A 45 25.57 9.42 -0.70
C ALA A 45 24.15 9.94 -0.48
N PHE A 46 23.96 10.73 0.58
CA PHE A 46 22.71 11.46 0.81
C PHE A 46 22.72 12.78 0.05
N GLU A 47 21.59 13.06 -0.60
CA GLU A 47 21.31 14.26 -1.38
C GLU A 47 20.04 14.94 -0.84
N ILE A 48 20.14 16.20 -0.43
CA ILE A 48 19.06 16.98 0.16
C ILE A 48 18.60 18.00 -0.90
N GLN A 49 17.43 17.75 -1.48
CA GLN A 49 16.90 18.58 -2.55
C GLN A 49 15.60 19.27 -2.14
N LEU A 50 15.73 20.49 -1.60
CA LEU A 50 14.60 21.33 -1.19
C LEU A 50 13.97 22.06 -2.38
N SER A 51 14.77 22.42 -3.39
CA SER A 51 14.29 23.09 -4.59
C SER A 51 13.77 22.10 -5.64
N PRO A 52 12.77 22.46 -6.47
CA PRO A 52 12.31 21.57 -7.54
C PRO A 52 13.44 21.13 -8.48
N GLN A 53 13.51 19.82 -8.76
CA GLN A 53 14.46 19.22 -9.70
C GLN A 53 13.73 18.27 -10.65
N SER A 54 14.13 18.26 -11.92
CA SER A 54 13.58 17.32 -12.90
C SER A 54 14.13 15.91 -12.69
N LEU A 55 13.32 14.90 -13.02
CA LEU A 55 13.75 13.50 -13.02
C LEU A 55 15.01 13.27 -13.87
N ALA A 56 15.11 13.94 -15.04
CA ALA A 56 16.28 13.81 -15.92
C ALA A 56 17.58 14.26 -15.23
N LYS A 57 17.57 15.39 -14.53
CA LYS A 57 18.73 15.88 -13.77
C LYS A 57 19.04 14.98 -12.57
N THR A 58 18.02 14.46 -11.89
CA THR A 58 18.21 13.49 -10.80
C THR A 58 18.88 12.21 -11.30
N LEU A 59 18.41 11.66 -12.43
CA LEU A 59 18.99 10.45 -13.04
C LEU A 59 20.41 10.68 -13.57
N GLU A 60 20.70 11.85 -14.14
CA GLU A 60 22.06 12.21 -14.57
C GLU A 60 23.04 12.17 -13.38
N ARG A 61 22.65 12.76 -12.25
CA ARG A 61 23.44 12.73 -11.01
C ARG A 61 23.53 11.32 -10.44
N GLN A 62 22.40 10.59 -10.41
CA GLN A 62 22.32 9.23 -9.90
C GLN A 62 23.22 8.26 -10.67
N THR A 63 23.35 8.44 -11.98
CA THR A 63 24.22 7.61 -12.83
C THR A 63 25.68 7.66 -12.38
N LYS A 64 26.15 8.80 -11.87
CA LYS A 64 27.51 8.95 -11.34
C LYS A 64 27.70 8.18 -10.03
N TYR A 65 26.70 8.19 -9.15
CA TYR A 65 26.70 7.36 -7.93
C TYR A 65 26.75 5.87 -8.27
N ILE A 66 25.85 5.42 -9.16
CA ILE A 66 25.80 4.02 -9.61
C ILE A 66 27.13 3.58 -10.20
N ARG A 67 27.74 4.41 -11.07
CA ARG A 67 29.04 4.13 -11.70
C ARG A 67 30.14 3.86 -10.67
N ASP A 68 30.13 4.61 -9.57
CA ASP A 68 31.16 4.54 -8.53
C ASP A 68 30.77 3.56 -7.40
N GLY A 69 29.71 2.77 -7.57
CA GLY A 69 29.25 1.77 -6.59
C GLY A 69 28.63 2.37 -5.32
N VAL A 70 28.14 3.62 -5.42
CA VAL A 70 27.54 4.37 -4.30
C VAL A 70 26.03 4.37 -4.43
N ILE A 71 25.33 4.13 -3.33
CA ILE A 71 23.87 4.30 -3.25
C ILE A 71 23.58 5.80 -3.09
N GLY A 72 23.07 6.44 -4.14
CA GLY A 72 22.54 7.79 -4.03
C GLY A 72 21.13 7.78 -3.41
N CYS A 73 21.00 8.23 -2.17
CA CYS A 73 19.72 8.35 -1.45
C CYS A 73 19.26 9.80 -1.44
N TRP A 74 18.11 10.07 -2.07
CA TRP A 74 17.60 11.42 -2.25
C TRP A 74 16.49 11.75 -1.24
N LEU A 75 16.64 12.87 -0.56
CA LEU A 75 15.68 13.47 0.36
C LEU A 75 15.11 14.74 -0.29
N PHE A 76 13.93 14.62 -0.89
CA PHE A 76 13.24 15.69 -1.59
C PHE A 76 12.19 16.37 -0.72
N GLU A 77 12.08 17.70 -0.76
CA GLU A 77 10.90 18.37 -0.20
C GLU A 77 9.72 18.36 -1.17
N ASN A 78 10.01 18.47 -2.46
CA ASN A 78 9.00 18.55 -3.52
C ASN A 78 8.95 17.25 -4.32
N PRO A 79 7.75 16.78 -4.74
CA PRO A 79 7.60 15.64 -5.64
C PRO A 79 8.48 15.76 -6.89
N VAL A 80 9.17 14.67 -7.27
CA VAL A 80 9.98 14.65 -8.49
C VAL A 80 9.05 14.45 -9.69
N PRO A 81 8.93 15.43 -10.61
CA PRO A 81 7.99 15.31 -11.71
C PRO A 81 8.31 14.11 -12.60
N LYS A 82 7.27 13.37 -13.02
CA LYS A 82 7.34 12.17 -13.88
C LYS A 82 7.97 10.92 -13.24
N LEU A 83 8.32 10.95 -11.95
CA LEU A 83 8.62 9.73 -11.20
C LEU A 83 7.30 9.09 -10.80
N ILE A 84 6.90 8.03 -11.50
CA ILE A 84 5.60 7.37 -11.32
C ILE A 84 5.71 6.23 -10.31
N GLU A 85 6.80 5.47 -10.36
CA GLU A 85 7.04 4.29 -9.52
C GLU A 85 8.39 4.40 -8.81
N GLU A 86 8.48 3.76 -7.65
CA GLU A 86 9.73 3.59 -6.93
C GLU A 86 10.64 2.60 -7.69
N ARG A 87 11.95 2.82 -7.62
CA ARG A 87 12.93 2.01 -8.35
C ARG A 87 14.20 1.79 -7.52
N PRO A 88 14.88 0.64 -7.65
CA PRO A 88 16.01 0.28 -6.78
C PRO A 88 17.23 1.15 -7.04
N ASP A 89 17.41 1.59 -8.27
CA ASP A 89 18.55 2.39 -8.72
C ASP A 89 18.38 3.89 -8.44
N LEU A 90 17.20 4.33 -7.97
CA LEU A 90 16.94 5.71 -7.57
C LEU A 90 16.09 5.75 -6.27
N PRO A 91 16.72 5.53 -5.10
CA PRO A 91 16.09 5.76 -3.80
C PRO A 91 15.72 7.24 -3.64
N VAL A 92 14.42 7.54 -3.68
CA VAL A 92 13.85 8.88 -3.52
C VAL A 92 12.80 8.83 -2.42
N PHE A 93 12.97 9.71 -1.44
CA PHE A 93 12.07 9.85 -0.31
C PHE A 93 11.72 11.32 -0.08
N TYR A 94 10.54 11.58 0.47
CA TYR A 94 10.06 12.94 0.64
C TYR A 94 10.12 13.39 2.10
N VAL A 95 10.85 14.47 2.36
CA VAL A 95 10.98 15.10 3.68
C VAL A 95 9.98 16.24 3.81
N GLN A 96 9.21 16.24 4.90
CA GLN A 96 8.26 17.28 5.25
C GLN A 96 8.31 17.56 6.75
N GLU A 97 7.69 18.65 7.19
CA GLU A 97 7.52 18.96 8.60
C GLU A 97 6.11 18.55 9.05
N ASN A 98 6.00 17.99 10.25
CA ASN A 98 4.70 17.75 10.87
C ASN A 98 4.17 19.02 11.59
N GLU A 99 2.99 18.93 12.22
CA GLU A 99 2.39 20.05 12.96
C GLU A 99 3.27 20.59 14.10
N ALA A 100 4.12 19.74 14.68
CA ALA A 100 5.08 20.11 15.72
C ALA A 100 6.42 20.62 15.15
N SER A 101 6.51 20.84 13.83
CA SER A 101 7.75 21.25 13.11
C SER A 101 8.89 20.23 13.18
N ASN A 102 8.60 18.96 13.44
CA ASN A 102 9.58 17.87 13.37
C ASN A 102 9.68 17.35 11.93
N LEU A 103 10.91 17.01 11.51
CA LEU A 103 11.18 16.43 10.19
C LEU A 103 10.72 14.97 10.13
N ILE A 104 9.93 14.66 9.11
CA ILE A 104 9.45 13.31 8.84
C ILE A 104 9.71 12.94 7.37
N VAL A 105 9.92 11.65 7.13
CA VAL A 105 10.08 11.05 5.81
C VAL A 105 8.81 10.29 5.43
N ASN A 106 8.32 10.54 4.23
CA ASN A 106 7.15 9.89 3.66
C ASN A 106 7.57 8.71 2.76
N LEU A 107 7.21 7.48 3.16
CA LEU A 107 7.41 6.25 2.38
C LEU A 107 6.16 5.93 1.54
N GLY A 108 5.62 6.95 0.87
CA GLY A 108 4.35 6.89 0.14
C GLY A 108 3.14 6.66 1.06
N ASP A 109 2.11 6.01 0.53
CA ASP A 109 0.87 5.70 1.28
C ASP A 109 1.05 4.70 2.44
N ARG A 110 2.26 4.15 2.59
CA ARG A 110 2.55 3.02 3.49
C ARG A 110 2.75 3.48 4.93
N ARG A 111 3.63 4.47 5.13
CA ARG A 111 3.94 5.03 6.45
C ARG A 111 4.69 6.35 6.34
N LYS A 112 4.54 7.17 7.38
CA LYS A 112 5.41 8.31 7.68
C LYS A 112 6.25 7.96 8.91
N VAL A 113 7.51 8.35 8.90
CA VAL A 113 8.48 8.06 9.97
C VAL A 113 9.28 9.32 10.25
N ASP A 114 9.75 9.52 11.48
CA ASP A 114 10.69 10.61 11.77
C ASP A 114 12.00 10.42 11.01
N LEU A 115 12.67 11.53 10.72
CA LEU A 115 13.87 11.54 9.89
C LEU A 115 15.00 10.69 10.53
N GLN A 116 15.26 10.83 11.83
CA GLN A 116 16.21 9.99 12.55
C GLN A 116 15.92 8.49 12.37
N SER A 117 14.70 8.02 12.66
CA SER A 117 14.34 6.60 12.52
C SER A 117 14.46 6.11 11.08
N PHE A 118 14.09 6.94 10.09
CA PHE A 118 14.32 6.62 8.69
C PHE A 118 15.81 6.42 8.40
N LEU A 119 16.65 7.34 8.83
CA LEU A 119 18.09 7.30 8.59
C LEU A 119 18.75 6.09 9.24
N GLU A 120 18.44 5.81 10.50
CA GLU A 120 18.95 4.63 11.22
C GLU A 120 18.61 3.34 10.46
N ASN A 121 17.36 3.21 10.00
CA ASN A 121 16.89 2.01 9.32
C ASN A 121 17.36 1.91 7.86
N PHE A 122 17.48 3.02 7.14
CA PHE A 122 18.03 3.02 5.79
C PHE A 122 19.52 2.69 5.78
N ILE A 123 20.30 3.31 6.70
CA ILE A 123 21.73 3.03 6.83
C ILE A 123 21.95 1.60 7.30
N SER A 124 21.13 1.07 8.19
CA SER A 124 21.27 -0.30 8.70
C SER A 124 20.66 -1.39 7.79
N ASP A 125 20.28 -1.06 6.55
CA ASP A 125 19.68 -1.98 5.56
C ASP A 125 18.33 -2.60 5.99
N ASN A 126 17.62 -1.95 6.93
CA ASN A 126 16.26 -2.30 7.37
C ASN A 126 15.17 -1.70 6.45
N ILE A 127 15.56 -0.90 5.45
CA ILE A 127 14.71 -0.40 4.38
C ILE A 127 15.27 -0.91 3.05
N GLN A 128 14.55 -1.80 2.39
CA GLN A 128 15.04 -2.48 1.20
C GLN A 128 14.06 -2.37 0.04
N PHE A 129 14.58 -2.24 -1.18
CA PHE A 129 13.74 -2.24 -2.36
C PHE A 129 13.24 -3.66 -2.66
N LYS A 130 11.93 -3.79 -2.91
CA LYS A 130 11.26 -5.04 -3.27
C LYS A 130 10.38 -4.83 -4.50
N THR A 131 10.35 -5.82 -5.36
CA THR A 131 9.56 -5.76 -6.62
C THR A 131 8.14 -6.28 -6.44
N LEU A 132 7.92 -7.09 -5.41
CA LEU A 132 6.66 -7.75 -5.09
C LEU A 132 6.19 -7.37 -3.69
N ALA A 133 4.89 -7.21 -3.50
CA ALA A 133 4.27 -7.07 -2.19
C ALA A 133 3.41 -8.31 -1.87
N ASN A 134 3.57 -8.85 -0.66
CA ASN A 134 2.81 -9.99 -0.15
C ASN A 134 1.89 -9.55 0.98
N THR A 135 0.62 -9.95 0.94
CA THR A 135 -0.33 -9.66 2.03
C THR A 135 0.13 -10.29 3.35
N LYS A 136 -0.04 -9.59 4.48
CA LYS A 136 -0.03 -10.26 5.80
C LYS A 136 -1.22 -11.22 5.90
N LYS A 137 -1.09 -12.28 6.72
CA LYS A 137 -2.20 -13.24 6.91
C LYS A 137 -3.41 -12.59 7.57
N THR A 138 -3.19 -11.88 8.67
CA THR A 138 -4.27 -11.20 9.41
C THR A 138 -4.59 -9.86 8.77
N GLN A 139 -5.79 -9.71 8.25
CA GLN A 139 -6.28 -8.46 7.66
C GLN A 139 -7.43 -7.91 8.49
N VAL A 140 -7.54 -6.58 8.54
CA VAL A 140 -8.73 -5.90 9.04
C VAL A 140 -9.47 -5.38 7.82
N VAL A 141 -10.72 -5.77 7.68
CA VAL A 141 -11.56 -5.41 6.53
C VAL A 141 -12.82 -4.69 6.96
N ASN A 142 -13.29 -3.77 6.13
CA ASN A 142 -14.63 -3.21 6.27
C ASN A 142 -15.56 -3.88 5.27
N LEU A 143 -16.65 -4.47 5.75
CA LEU A 143 -17.76 -4.94 4.93
C LEU A 143 -18.84 -3.87 4.90
N VAL A 144 -19.21 -3.41 3.71
CA VAL A 144 -20.32 -2.49 3.49
C VAL A 144 -21.51 -3.29 2.99
N PHE A 145 -22.59 -3.31 3.78
CA PHE A 145 -23.82 -4.00 3.42
C PHE A 145 -24.78 -3.07 2.69
N TYR A 146 -25.49 -3.61 1.71
CA TYR A 146 -26.45 -2.85 0.91
C TYR A 146 -27.57 -3.72 0.36
N ASP A 147 -28.66 -3.05 -0.01
CA ASP A 147 -29.92 -3.69 -0.35
C ASP A 147 -30.06 -3.90 -1.85
N MET A 148 -30.53 -5.09 -2.24
CA MET A 148 -31.00 -5.36 -3.60
C MET A 148 -32.25 -6.24 -3.57
N SER A 149 -33.29 -5.82 -4.29
CA SER A 149 -34.48 -6.65 -4.51
C SER A 149 -34.23 -7.70 -5.59
N CYS A 150 -34.67 -8.94 -5.34
CA CYS A 150 -34.56 -10.01 -6.32
C CYS A 150 -35.47 -9.75 -7.53
N TRP A 151 -34.90 -9.69 -8.74
CA TRP A 151 -35.66 -9.48 -9.99
C TRP A 151 -36.73 -10.55 -10.27
N LYS A 152 -36.59 -11.76 -9.71
CA LYS A 152 -37.52 -12.88 -9.96
C LYS A 152 -38.64 -12.96 -8.93
N CYS A 153 -38.32 -12.83 -7.63
CA CYS A 153 -39.30 -13.07 -6.55
C CYS A 153 -39.60 -11.84 -5.69
N GLY A 154 -38.93 -10.70 -5.94
CA GLY A 154 -39.13 -9.44 -5.22
C GLY A 154 -38.52 -9.38 -3.82
N GLU A 155 -37.99 -10.49 -3.30
CA GLU A 155 -37.43 -10.54 -1.94
C GLU A 155 -36.27 -9.54 -1.78
N LEU A 156 -36.27 -8.77 -0.68
CA LEU A 156 -35.17 -7.89 -0.31
C LEU A 156 -33.99 -8.73 0.18
N ASN A 157 -32.82 -8.54 -0.41
CA ASN A 157 -31.58 -9.21 -0.05
C ASN A 157 -30.54 -8.17 0.35
N HIS A 158 -29.68 -8.55 1.29
CA HIS A 158 -28.54 -7.76 1.70
C HIS A 158 -27.28 -8.39 1.10
N LEU A 159 -26.64 -7.66 0.21
CA LEU A 159 -25.33 -7.98 -0.35
C LEU A 159 -24.28 -7.20 0.43
N PHE A 160 -23.01 -7.47 0.15
CA PHE A 160 -21.91 -6.71 0.74
C PHE A 160 -20.73 -6.59 -0.21
N PHE A 161 -19.86 -5.61 0.03
CA PHE A 161 -18.53 -5.54 -0.59
C PHE A 161 -17.45 -5.20 0.42
N VAL A 162 -16.20 -5.51 0.07
CA VAL A 162 -15.02 -5.17 0.88
C VAL A 162 -14.58 -3.75 0.52
N ASP A 163 -14.59 -2.84 1.49
CA ASP A 163 -14.30 -1.41 1.34
C ASP A 163 -12.93 -1.02 1.93
N THR A 164 -11.99 -1.96 1.84
CA THR A 164 -10.62 -1.80 2.33
C THR A 164 -9.68 -2.64 1.49
N PRO A 165 -8.52 -2.12 1.08
CA PRO A 165 -7.49 -2.94 0.47
C PRO A 165 -6.94 -3.97 1.46
N PHE A 166 -6.29 -5.01 0.95
CA PHE A 166 -5.38 -5.79 1.78
C PHE A 166 -4.05 -5.07 1.92
N TYR A 167 -3.31 -5.42 2.97
CA TYR A 167 -2.03 -4.80 3.25
C TYR A 167 -0.92 -5.84 3.36
N SER A 168 0.29 -5.45 2.98
CA SER A 168 1.52 -6.19 3.29
C SER A 168 2.04 -5.88 4.70
N ALA A 169 3.11 -6.58 5.12
CA ALA A 169 3.79 -6.32 6.39
C ALA A 169 4.41 -4.91 6.48
N CYS A 170 4.74 -4.29 5.34
CA CYS A 170 5.23 -2.92 5.26
C CYS A 170 4.11 -1.89 4.96
N ASN A 171 2.84 -2.30 5.06
CA ASN A 171 1.65 -1.49 4.75
C ASN A 171 1.52 -1.06 3.27
N ALA A 172 2.21 -1.71 2.32
CA ALA A 172 1.83 -1.58 0.91
C ALA A 172 0.39 -2.07 0.71
N LYS A 173 -0.46 -1.25 0.10
CA LYS A 173 -1.82 -1.60 -0.32
C LYS A 173 -1.73 -2.66 -1.43
N ILE A 174 -2.53 -3.69 -1.32
CA ILE A 174 -2.64 -4.80 -2.28
C ILE A 174 -4.13 -4.91 -2.63
N GLU A 175 -4.46 -4.43 -3.83
CA GLU A 175 -5.80 -4.46 -4.41
C GLU A 175 -5.72 -5.37 -5.63
N PRO A 176 -6.22 -6.62 -5.55
CA PRO A 176 -6.32 -7.49 -6.72
C PRO A 176 -7.24 -6.84 -7.75
N ASP A 177 -6.89 -6.95 -9.03
CA ASP A 177 -7.77 -6.49 -10.11
C ASP A 177 -9.13 -7.19 -10.01
N GLU A 178 -10.20 -6.39 -9.96
CA GLU A 178 -11.57 -6.88 -10.02
C GLU A 178 -12.04 -6.89 -11.47
N ALA A 179 -12.35 -8.07 -12.00
CA ALA A 179 -12.92 -8.24 -13.32
C ALA A 179 -14.37 -8.71 -13.23
N ILE A 180 -15.25 -8.09 -14.02
CA ILE A 180 -16.65 -8.50 -14.08
C ILE A 180 -16.72 -9.94 -14.60
N TRP A 181 -17.55 -10.78 -13.98
CA TRP A 181 -17.73 -12.20 -14.33
C TRP A 181 -16.53 -13.11 -13.99
N GLU A 182 -15.62 -12.63 -13.14
CA GLU A 182 -14.54 -13.45 -12.58
C GLU A 182 -14.82 -13.82 -11.11
N SER A 183 -14.31 -14.98 -10.71
CA SER A 183 -14.52 -15.52 -9.36
C SER A 183 -13.46 -15.08 -8.34
N ASN A 184 -12.62 -14.11 -8.72
CA ASN A 184 -11.48 -13.61 -7.93
C ASN A 184 -11.80 -12.37 -7.10
N ASN A 185 -13.01 -11.82 -7.18
CA ASN A 185 -13.41 -10.67 -6.37
C ASN A 185 -13.18 -10.94 -4.88
N MET A 186 -12.78 -9.89 -4.16
CA MET A 186 -12.43 -10.01 -2.73
C MET A 186 -13.60 -10.55 -1.90
N GLU A 187 -14.85 -10.20 -2.25
CA GLU A 187 -16.04 -10.62 -1.50
C GLU A 187 -16.29 -12.14 -1.55
N TYR A 188 -15.76 -12.81 -2.58
CA TYR A 188 -16.00 -14.24 -2.82
C TYR A 188 -15.02 -15.15 -2.08
N ARG A 189 -14.06 -14.57 -1.36
CA ARG A 189 -13.12 -15.32 -0.53
C ARG A 189 -13.85 -15.97 0.65
N PRO A 190 -13.60 -17.26 0.96
CA PRO A 190 -14.30 -17.98 2.03
C PRO A 190 -14.24 -17.26 3.38
N GLU A 191 -13.06 -16.74 3.76
CA GLU A 191 -12.84 -16.02 5.01
C GLU A 191 -13.67 -14.72 5.11
N ILE A 192 -13.94 -14.06 3.98
CA ILE A 192 -14.79 -12.87 3.90
C ILE A 192 -16.27 -13.26 4.02
N ILE A 193 -16.68 -14.33 3.33
CA ILE A 193 -18.05 -14.87 3.40
C ILE A 193 -18.38 -15.29 4.83
N GLU A 194 -17.47 -16.00 5.50
CA GLU A 194 -17.62 -16.39 6.89
C GLU A 194 -17.74 -15.19 7.82
N LEU A 195 -16.98 -14.12 7.60
CA LEU A 195 -17.07 -12.90 8.37
C LEU A 195 -18.46 -12.25 8.23
N ALA A 196 -18.98 -12.15 7.00
CA ALA A 196 -20.32 -11.62 6.74
C ALA A 196 -21.42 -12.47 7.40
N GLN A 197 -21.30 -13.80 7.32
CA GLN A 197 -22.25 -14.72 7.96
C GLN A 197 -22.23 -14.60 9.48
N LYS A 198 -21.04 -14.51 10.10
CA LYS A 198 -20.89 -14.30 11.55
C LYS A 198 -21.52 -12.97 11.97
N TYR A 199 -21.30 -11.91 11.21
CA TYR A 199 -21.91 -10.60 11.48
C TYR A 199 -23.45 -10.68 11.48
N VAL A 200 -24.06 -11.26 10.44
CA VAL A 200 -25.51 -11.41 10.35
C VAL A 200 -26.07 -12.31 11.46
N ALA A 201 -25.38 -13.40 11.79
CA ALA A 201 -25.80 -14.31 12.86
C ALA A 201 -25.81 -13.65 14.25
N ASN A 202 -24.86 -12.74 14.50
CA ASN A 202 -24.71 -12.03 15.77
C ASN A 202 -25.63 -10.80 15.89
N ASN A 203 -26.14 -10.27 14.78
CA ASN A 203 -26.97 -9.06 14.74
C ASN A 203 -28.35 -9.35 14.15
N LYS A 204 -29.09 -10.29 14.77
CA LYS A 204 -30.41 -10.72 14.30
C LYS A 204 -31.45 -9.60 14.32
N ASP A 205 -31.28 -8.61 15.19
CA ASP A 205 -32.10 -7.41 15.32
C ASP A 205 -32.10 -6.55 14.05
N LEU A 206 -31.04 -6.62 13.24
CA LEU A 206 -30.94 -5.90 11.96
C LEU A 206 -31.76 -6.56 10.83
N ASN A 207 -32.31 -7.76 11.03
CA ASN A 207 -33.12 -8.50 10.05
C ASN A 207 -32.46 -8.62 8.65
N LEU A 208 -31.15 -8.85 8.62
CA LEU A 208 -30.39 -8.92 7.36
C LEU A 208 -30.63 -10.26 6.63
N ASN A 209 -31.32 -10.18 5.50
CA ASN A 209 -31.47 -11.26 4.53
C ASN A 209 -30.22 -11.43 3.65
N LEU A 210 -29.16 -12.05 4.18
CA LEU A 210 -27.89 -12.19 3.47
C LEU A 210 -28.03 -13.00 2.15
N ALA A 211 -27.58 -12.41 1.04
CA ALA A 211 -27.50 -13.10 -0.24
C ALA A 211 -26.50 -14.27 -0.20
N GLN A 212 -26.80 -15.36 -0.90
CA GLN A 212 -25.95 -16.55 -0.93
C GLN A 212 -24.86 -16.42 -2.01
N ILE A 213 -23.60 -16.53 -1.63
CA ILE A 213 -22.47 -16.58 -2.56
C ILE A 213 -22.13 -18.05 -2.89
N LYS A 214 -22.20 -18.41 -4.17
CA LYS A 214 -21.80 -19.72 -4.70
C LYS A 214 -21.69 -19.68 -6.23
N MET A 215 -21.10 -20.73 -6.82
CA MET A 215 -21.04 -20.91 -8.27
C MET A 215 -22.45 -21.03 -8.86
N ARG A 216 -22.76 -20.22 -9.89
CA ARG A 216 -24.01 -20.29 -10.65
C ARG A 216 -23.76 -20.15 -12.14
N HIS A 217 -24.58 -20.83 -12.94
CA HIS A 217 -24.55 -20.70 -14.40
C HIS A 217 -25.44 -19.54 -14.86
N SER A 218 -24.85 -18.56 -15.54
CA SER A 218 -25.61 -17.47 -16.19
C SER A 218 -25.89 -17.81 -17.65
N LYS A 219 -27.16 -17.77 -18.04
CA LYS A 219 -27.56 -17.96 -19.44
C LYS A 219 -27.15 -16.79 -20.33
N THR A 220 -27.08 -15.57 -19.78
CA THR A 220 -26.74 -14.34 -20.52
C THR A 220 -25.31 -14.36 -21.02
N VAL A 221 -24.37 -14.79 -20.17
CA VAL A 221 -22.94 -14.87 -20.53
C VAL A 221 -22.48 -16.30 -20.86
N ASN A 222 -23.39 -17.28 -20.77
CA ASN A 222 -23.17 -18.71 -21.04
C ASN A 222 -21.94 -19.30 -20.34
N LYS A 223 -21.73 -18.92 -19.07
CA LYS A 223 -20.61 -19.34 -18.23
C LYS A 223 -21.08 -19.49 -16.78
N SER A 224 -20.34 -20.29 -16.02
CA SER A 224 -20.51 -20.39 -14.56
C SER A 224 -19.44 -19.57 -13.85
N TYR A 225 -19.84 -18.80 -12.85
CA TYR A 225 -18.95 -17.98 -12.01
C TYR A 225 -19.52 -17.86 -10.60
N MET A 226 -18.68 -17.48 -9.64
CA MET A 226 -19.11 -17.15 -8.28
C MET A 226 -19.97 -15.89 -8.31
N SER A 227 -21.15 -15.95 -7.72
CA SER A 227 -22.08 -14.81 -7.74
C SER A 227 -22.84 -14.69 -6.43
N PHE A 228 -23.38 -13.50 -6.18
CA PHE A 228 -24.50 -13.36 -5.25
C PHE A 228 -25.75 -13.99 -5.85
N GLY A 229 -26.60 -14.55 -5.00
CA GLY A 229 -27.92 -15.03 -5.39
C GLY A 229 -28.93 -14.91 -4.26
N CYS A 230 -30.19 -14.82 -4.66
CA CYS A 230 -31.30 -14.56 -3.75
C CYS A 230 -31.39 -15.63 -2.64
N CYS A 231 -31.48 -15.21 -1.38
CA CYS A 231 -31.63 -16.08 -0.22
C CYS A 231 -32.91 -16.94 -0.27
N LYS A 232 -33.94 -16.52 -1.03
CA LYS A 232 -35.25 -17.18 -1.13
C LYS A 232 -35.41 -18.08 -2.34
N CYS A 233 -35.09 -17.58 -3.55
CA CYS A 233 -35.34 -18.31 -4.80
C CYS A 233 -34.07 -18.67 -5.57
N ASP A 234 -32.90 -18.38 -5.01
CA ASP A 234 -31.56 -18.67 -5.56
C ASP A 234 -31.26 -18.07 -6.93
N SER A 235 -32.08 -17.12 -7.39
CA SER A 235 -31.83 -16.42 -8.64
C SER A 235 -30.60 -15.53 -8.52
N ILE A 236 -29.77 -15.56 -9.56
CA ILE A 236 -28.53 -14.81 -9.64
C ILE A 236 -28.77 -13.29 -9.60
N PHE A 237 -27.98 -12.58 -8.81
CA PHE A 237 -27.74 -11.15 -8.99
C PHE A 237 -26.61 -11.02 -10.02
N GLY A 238 -26.89 -10.43 -11.18
CA GLY A 238 -25.89 -10.32 -12.24
C GLY A 238 -24.80 -9.31 -11.86
N ASP A 239 -23.52 -9.68 -12.03
CA ASP A 239 -22.37 -8.87 -11.63
C ASP A 239 -22.37 -7.45 -12.19
N PHE A 240 -22.94 -7.23 -13.38
CA PHE A 240 -23.14 -5.87 -13.90
C PHE A 240 -23.95 -5.00 -12.93
N PHE A 241 -25.08 -5.49 -12.44
CA PHE A 241 -25.94 -4.74 -11.50
C PHE A 241 -25.33 -4.67 -10.10
N VAL A 242 -24.62 -5.72 -9.68
CA VAL A 242 -23.88 -5.73 -8.41
C VAL A 242 -22.76 -4.69 -8.44
N MET A 243 -22.00 -4.62 -9.54
CA MET A 243 -20.93 -3.66 -9.74
C MET A 243 -21.46 -2.22 -9.82
N GLU A 244 -22.57 -2.00 -10.54
CA GLU A 244 -23.23 -0.69 -10.61
C GLU A 244 -23.64 -0.21 -9.20
N ALA A 245 -24.32 -1.05 -8.43
CA ALA A 245 -24.70 -0.72 -7.04
C ALA A 245 -23.47 -0.48 -6.14
N LYS A 246 -22.40 -1.30 -6.28
CA LYS A 246 -21.13 -1.12 -5.56
C LYS A 246 -20.51 0.25 -5.88
N LEU A 247 -20.44 0.62 -7.15
CA LEU A 247 -19.87 1.89 -7.59
C LEU A 247 -20.64 3.10 -7.03
N GLU A 248 -21.98 3.05 -7.01
CA GLU A 248 -22.79 4.11 -6.40
C GLU A 248 -22.47 4.31 -4.92
N LEU A 249 -22.23 3.23 -4.18
CA LEU A 249 -21.95 3.26 -2.75
C LEU A 249 -20.50 3.63 -2.41
N ILE A 250 -19.53 3.30 -3.27
CA ILE A 250 -18.14 3.71 -3.09
C ILE A 250 -18.02 5.24 -3.04
N TYR A 251 -18.83 5.95 -3.84
CA TYR A 251 -18.87 7.41 -3.89
C TYR A 251 -20.03 8.01 -3.07
N GLY A 252 -20.85 7.18 -2.43
CA GLY A 252 -22.06 7.56 -1.71
C GLY A 252 -21.95 7.36 -0.19
N PRO A 253 -23.05 7.65 0.55
CA PRO A 253 -23.13 7.34 1.97
C PRO A 253 -23.16 5.82 2.21
N LYS A 254 -22.36 5.36 3.16
CA LYS A 254 -22.30 3.94 3.58
C LYS A 254 -23.05 3.79 4.89
N GLU A 255 -24.30 3.32 4.82
CA GLU A 255 -25.20 3.28 5.97
C GLU A 255 -24.87 2.16 6.96
N LEU A 256 -24.43 1.01 6.46
CA LEU A 256 -24.11 -0.17 7.27
C LEU A 256 -22.71 -0.69 6.97
N VAL A 257 -21.77 -0.34 7.85
CA VAL A 257 -20.37 -0.75 7.75
C VAL A 257 -20.01 -1.60 8.97
N PHE A 258 -19.43 -2.77 8.72
CA PHE A 258 -18.90 -3.64 9.75
C PHE A 258 -17.40 -3.84 9.56
N GLN A 259 -16.61 -3.48 10.57
CA GLN A 259 -15.18 -3.78 10.60
C GLN A 259 -14.95 -5.13 11.28
N GLY A 260 -14.19 -6.00 10.63
CA GLY A 260 -13.84 -7.31 11.17
C GLY A 260 -12.41 -7.72 10.83
N GLU A 261 -11.86 -8.61 11.66
CA GLU A 261 -10.58 -9.25 11.41
C GLU A 261 -10.80 -10.58 10.69
N ILE A 262 -9.96 -10.88 9.70
CA ILE A 262 -9.91 -12.15 8.98
C ILE A 262 -8.49 -12.69 8.98
N GLU A 263 -8.37 -14.01 8.86
CA GLU A 263 -7.13 -14.67 8.48
C GLU A 263 -7.24 -15.16 7.03
N LEU A 264 -6.39 -14.64 6.15
CA LEU A 264 -6.34 -15.05 4.75
C LEU A 264 -5.92 -16.52 4.64
N LEU A 265 -6.72 -17.32 3.95
CA LEU A 265 -6.40 -18.72 3.67
C LEU A 265 -5.19 -18.83 2.74
N GLU A 266 -5.09 -17.91 1.79
CA GLU A 266 -3.99 -17.77 0.84
C GLU A 266 -3.55 -16.31 0.74
N THR A 267 -2.25 -16.08 0.83
CA THR A 267 -1.65 -14.74 0.67
C THR A 267 -1.67 -14.33 -0.80
N ILE A 268 -1.89 -13.05 -1.05
CA ILE A 268 -1.84 -12.47 -2.39
C ILE A 268 -0.48 -11.80 -2.60
N GLN A 269 0.10 -12.02 -3.78
CA GLN A 269 1.31 -11.37 -4.23
C GLN A 269 1.02 -10.54 -5.49
N LEU A 270 1.39 -9.27 -5.49
CA LEU A 270 1.26 -8.37 -6.64
C LEU A 270 2.60 -7.68 -6.97
N PRO A 271 2.85 -7.34 -8.25
CA PRO A 271 4.03 -6.58 -8.67
C PRO A 271 3.89 -5.11 -8.28
N ILE A 272 4.25 -4.81 -7.04
CA ILE A 272 4.21 -3.47 -6.46
C ILE A 272 5.65 -3.10 -6.08
N PRO A 273 6.39 -2.38 -6.93
CA PRO A 273 7.74 -1.94 -6.62
C PRO A 273 7.74 -0.92 -5.48
N HIS A 274 8.49 -1.19 -4.40
CA HIS A 274 8.52 -0.33 -3.22
C HIS A 274 9.77 -0.48 -2.35
N TRP A 275 10.12 0.59 -1.65
CA TRP A 275 11.02 0.57 -0.49
C TRP A 275 10.26 0.02 0.73
N CYS A 276 10.49 -1.26 0.99
CA CYS A 276 9.88 -2.06 2.04
C CYS A 276 10.49 -1.75 3.40
N PHE A 277 9.64 -1.42 4.37
CA PHE A 277 10.03 -1.18 5.77
C PHE A 277 9.03 -1.83 6.74
N PRO A 278 9.12 -3.16 6.96
CA PRO A 278 8.22 -3.90 7.84
C PRO A 278 8.55 -3.64 9.33
N ASN A 279 7.61 -3.94 10.22
CA ASN A 279 7.84 -3.81 11.68
C ASN A 279 8.49 -5.05 12.31
N ASN A 280 8.61 -6.16 11.59
CA ASN A 280 9.00 -7.48 12.12
C ASN A 280 10.13 -8.13 11.32
N ASP A 281 10.96 -7.33 10.63
CA ASP A 281 12.07 -7.76 9.76
C ASP A 281 11.70 -8.73 8.62
N HIS A 282 10.40 -9.02 8.44
CA HIS A 282 9.88 -9.81 7.35
C HIS A 282 9.54 -8.89 6.18
N PHE A 283 10.53 -8.65 5.33
CA PHE A 283 10.32 -7.92 4.09
C PHE A 283 9.31 -8.64 3.20
N CYS A 284 8.66 -7.87 2.32
CA CYS A 284 8.00 -8.45 1.18
C CYS A 284 9.05 -9.19 0.32
N GLU A 285 8.68 -10.33 -0.27
CA GLU A 285 9.58 -11.24 -1.02
C GLU A 285 10.55 -12.08 -0.16
#